data_AF-C6TD74-F1
#
_entry.id   AF-C6TD74-F1
#
_cell.length_a   1.000
_cell.length_b   1.000
_cell.length_c   1.000
_cell.angle_alpha   90.00
_cell.angle_beta   90.00
_cell.angle_gamma   90.00
#
_symmetry.space_group_name_H-M   'P 1'
#
loop_
_entity.id
_entity.type
_entity.pdbx_description
1 polymer ?
#
loop_
_entity_poly.entity_id
_entity_poly.type
_entity_poly.pdbx_seq_one_letter_code
_entity_poly.pdbx_strand_id
1 'polypeptide(L)'
;MTELVKNTKQFQTMGEDANLKRWKETTKSLLDAVDNLYCQPYSICVVPEELRKQNESAYEPKVVSIGPRFKGKRELQQMEEIKRRCMLCLLSRTKGDGTKILETCMREMLELDATVRACYGEEIKLNKYDLAQLWCMTAVFS
;
A
#
# COMPACT_ATOMS: atom_id res chain seq x y z
N MET A 1 -35.79 -39.49 -28.40
CA MET A 1 -34.65 -39.46 -27.45
C MET A 1 -33.49 -38.59 -27.98
N THR A 2 -33.79 -37.58 -28.81
CA THR A 2 -32.77 -36.81 -29.57
C THR A 2 -32.81 -35.31 -29.28
N GLU A 3 -33.91 -34.81 -28.72
CA GLU A 3 -34.09 -33.40 -28.36
C GLU A 3 -33.48 -33.06 -26.99
N LEU A 4 -33.56 -33.99 -26.02
CA LEU A 4 -32.95 -33.80 -24.70
C LEU A 4 -31.43 -33.63 -24.78
N VAL A 5 -30.75 -34.41 -25.64
CA VAL A 5 -29.29 -34.34 -25.84
C VAL A 5 -28.86 -33.04 -26.53
N LYS A 6 -29.71 -32.46 -27.40
CA LYS A 6 -29.43 -31.18 -28.06
C LYS A 6 -29.52 -30.00 -27.08
N ASN A 7 -30.50 -30.02 -26.18
CA ASN A 7 -30.64 -29.00 -25.14
C ASN A 7 -29.47 -29.01 -24.14
N THR A 8 -28.99 -30.19 -23.74
CA THR A 8 -27.85 -30.25 -22.80
C THR A 8 -26.57 -29.67 -23.40
N LYS A 9 -26.32 -29.93 -24.69
CA LYS A 9 -25.17 -29.35 -25.40
C LYS A 9 -25.27 -27.84 -25.55
N GLN A 10 -26.45 -27.31 -25.86
CA GLN A 10 -26.68 -25.86 -25.96
C GLN A 10 -26.47 -25.13 -24.62
N PHE A 11 -26.99 -25.69 -23.52
CA PHE A 11 -26.79 -25.13 -22.18
C PHE A 11 -25.32 -25.19 -21.73
N GLN A 12 -24.59 -26.24 -22.09
CA GLN A 12 -23.15 -26.35 -21.82
C GLN A 12 -22.34 -25.32 -22.64
N THR A 13 -22.63 -25.16 -23.94
CA THR A 13 -21.94 -24.16 -24.78
C THR A 13 -22.21 -22.73 -24.35
N MET A 14 -23.42 -22.42 -23.85
CA MET A 14 -23.73 -21.08 -23.30
C MET A 14 -23.00 -20.81 -21.97
N GLY A 15 -22.80 -21.83 -21.14
CA GLY A 15 -22.02 -21.72 -19.90
C GLY A 15 -20.52 -21.55 -20.14
N GLU A 16 -19.97 -22.23 -21.15
CA GLU A 16 -18.58 -22.08 -21.58
C GLU A 16 -18.30 -20.69 -22.19
N ASP A 17 -19.23 -20.16 -22.98
CA ASP A 17 -19.13 -18.81 -23.57
C ASP A 17 -19.22 -17.71 -22.49
N ALA A 18 -20.10 -17.87 -21.51
CA ALA A 18 -20.18 -16.97 -20.36
C ALA A 18 -18.90 -16.99 -19.50
N ASN A 19 -18.31 -18.17 -19.28
CA ASN A 19 -17.04 -18.31 -18.57
C ASN A 19 -15.87 -17.71 -19.36
N LEU A 20 -15.85 -17.89 -20.68
CA LEU A 20 -14.84 -17.30 -21.56
C LEU A 20 -14.93 -15.77 -21.55
N LYS A 21 -16.15 -15.22 -21.63
CA LYS A 21 -16.40 -13.77 -21.56
C LYS A 21 -15.95 -13.21 -20.21
N ARG A 22 -16.33 -13.86 -19.12
CA ARG A 22 -15.92 -13.47 -17.76
C ARG A 22 -14.40 -13.53 -17.57
N TRP A 23 -13.74 -14.56 -18.10
CA TRP A 23 -12.27 -14.66 -18.06
C TRP A 23 -11.62 -13.51 -18.81
N LYS A 24 -12.07 -13.19 -20.03
CA LYS A 24 -11.57 -12.05 -20.81
C LYS A 24 -11.76 -10.71 -20.09
N GLU A 25 -12.93 -10.50 -19.48
CA GLU A 25 -13.23 -9.28 -18.71
C GLU A 25 -12.33 -9.18 -17.46
N THR A 26 -12.13 -10.28 -16.75
CA THR A 26 -11.25 -10.33 -15.57
C THR A 26 -9.80 -10.06 -15.94
N THR A 27 -9.30 -10.66 -17.03
CA THR A 27 -7.94 -10.43 -17.54
C THR A 27 -7.76 -8.98 -17.99
N LYS A 28 -8.77 -8.39 -18.63
CA LYS A 28 -8.73 -6.99 -19.04
C LYS A 28 -8.69 -6.05 -17.82
N SER A 29 -9.51 -6.29 -16.80
CA SER A 29 -9.48 -5.52 -15.56
C SER A 29 -8.14 -5.65 -14.80
N LEU A 30 -7.51 -6.84 -14.83
CA LEU A 30 -6.17 -7.04 -14.26
C LEU A 30 -5.11 -6.20 -14.99
N LEU A 31 -5.16 -6.17 -16.33
CA LEU A 31 -4.22 -5.38 -17.14
C LEU A 31 -4.45 -3.87 -17.00
N ASP A 32 -5.71 -3.43 -17.01
CA ASP A 32 -6.06 -2.01 -16.79
C ASP A 32 -5.63 -1.57 -15.39
N ALA A 33 -5.64 -2.45 -14.38
CA ALA A 33 -5.12 -2.13 -13.05
C ALA A 33 -3.60 -1.96 -13.06
N VAL A 34 -2.86 -2.75 -13.85
CA VAL A 34 -1.40 -2.59 -14.01
C VAL A 34 -1.06 -1.31 -14.78
N ASP A 35 -1.86 -0.96 -15.79
CA ASP A 35 -1.65 0.22 -16.65
C ASP A 35 -2.05 1.54 -15.97
N ASN A 36 -3.11 1.53 -15.15
CA ASN A 36 -3.56 2.71 -14.38
C ASN A 36 -2.78 2.94 -13.07
N LEU A 37 -1.78 2.13 -12.75
CA LEU A 37 -0.99 2.31 -11.54
C LEU A 37 0.03 3.45 -11.74
N TYR A 38 -0.35 4.66 -11.33
CA TYR A 38 0.57 5.79 -11.18
C TYR A 38 1.72 5.50 -10.18
N CYS A 39 1.55 4.53 -9.24
CA CYS A 39 2.65 3.94 -8.49
C CYS A 39 3.09 2.64 -9.16
N GLN A 40 4.39 2.48 -9.42
CA GLN A 40 4.93 1.17 -9.79
C GLN A 40 4.75 0.22 -8.59
N PRO A 41 4.01 -0.90 -8.74
CA PRO A 41 3.92 -1.88 -7.68
C PRO A 41 5.33 -2.40 -7.37
N TYR A 42 5.60 -2.70 -6.10
CA TYR A 42 6.92 -3.14 -5.63
C TYR A 42 8.05 -2.10 -5.77
N SER A 43 7.74 -0.81 -5.89
CA SER A 43 8.75 0.27 -5.97
C SER A 43 9.59 0.45 -4.70
N ILE A 44 9.13 -0.06 -3.55
CA ILE A 44 9.89 -0.11 -2.30
C ILE A 44 10.40 -1.52 -2.08
N CYS A 45 11.64 -1.75 -2.50
CA CYS A 45 12.32 -3.04 -2.40
C CYS A 45 12.68 -3.37 -0.95
N VAL A 46 12.40 -4.60 -0.55
CA VAL A 46 12.89 -5.16 0.71
C VAL A 46 14.16 -5.96 0.46
N VAL A 47 15.12 -5.86 1.38
CA VAL A 47 16.33 -6.68 1.37
C VAL A 47 15.93 -8.17 1.49
N PRO A 48 16.31 -9.03 0.52
CA PRO A 48 16.05 -10.46 0.56
C PRO A 48 16.48 -11.10 1.89
N GLU A 49 15.71 -12.08 2.35
CA GLU A 49 15.91 -12.69 3.67
C GLU A 49 17.30 -13.35 3.80
N GLU A 50 17.81 -13.92 2.70
CA GLU A 50 19.12 -14.55 2.62
C GLU A 50 20.25 -13.57 2.91
N LEU A 51 20.15 -12.35 2.37
CA LEU A 51 21.11 -11.27 2.62
C LEU A 51 20.95 -10.72 4.03
N ARG A 52 19.70 -10.55 4.47
CA ARG A 52 19.40 -10.04 5.81
C ARG A 52 19.95 -10.96 6.89
N LYS A 53 19.81 -12.29 6.75
CA LYS A 53 20.30 -13.29 7.73
C LYS A 53 21.82 -13.27 7.93
N GLN A 54 22.59 -12.86 6.93
CA GLN A 54 24.05 -12.78 7.06
C GLN A 54 24.49 -11.64 7.98
N ASN A 55 23.75 -10.54 8.01
CA ASN A 55 24.00 -9.42 8.92
C ASN A 55 22.74 -8.58 9.13
N GLU A 56 21.87 -9.00 10.04
CA GLU A 56 20.59 -8.32 10.27
C GLU A 56 20.82 -6.85 10.66
N SER A 57 21.80 -6.59 11.52
CA SER A 57 22.12 -5.25 12.03
C SER A 57 22.54 -4.23 10.97
N ALA A 58 23.01 -4.69 9.80
CA ALA A 58 23.38 -3.82 8.69
C ALA A 58 22.17 -3.28 7.93
N TYR A 59 21.03 -3.98 7.98
CA TYR A 59 19.82 -3.63 7.24
C TYR A 59 18.72 -3.06 8.14
N GLU A 60 19.01 -2.90 9.43
CA GLU A 60 18.12 -2.26 10.38
C GLU A 60 18.53 -0.79 10.59
N PRO A 61 17.57 0.15 10.54
CA PRO A 61 17.86 1.54 10.82
C PRO A 61 18.32 1.69 12.28
N LYS A 62 19.37 2.48 12.48
CA LYS A 62 19.93 2.77 13.81
C LYS A 62 19.40 4.05 14.43
N VAL A 63 18.84 4.94 13.60
CA VAL A 63 18.46 6.31 14.01
C VAL A 63 17.05 6.64 13.56
N VAL A 64 16.74 6.46 12.27
CA VAL A 64 15.45 6.83 11.69
C VAL A 64 14.86 5.69 10.86
N SER A 65 13.61 5.31 11.12
CA SER A 65 12.82 4.51 10.17
C SER A 65 12.06 5.42 9.24
N ILE A 66 12.15 5.15 7.95
CA ILE A 66 11.30 5.76 6.92
C ILE A 66 10.30 4.68 6.50
N GLY A 67 9.03 4.88 6.83
CA GLY A 67 7.96 3.92 6.56
C GLY A 67 7.70 2.88 7.67
N PRO A 68 6.77 1.93 7.41
CA PRO A 68 6.11 1.10 8.42
C PRO A 68 6.92 -0.09 8.92
N ARG A 69 7.96 -0.51 8.19
CA ARG A 69 8.70 -1.75 8.45
C ARG A 69 9.26 -1.84 9.87
N PHE A 70 9.76 -0.73 10.42
CA PHE A 70 10.44 -0.70 11.71
C PHE A 70 9.66 0.07 12.78
N LYS A 71 8.35 0.30 12.58
CA LYS A 71 7.49 0.96 13.58
C LYS A 71 7.50 0.16 14.89
N GLY A 72 7.67 0.85 16.01
CA GLY A 72 7.61 0.27 17.36
C GLY A 72 8.94 -0.22 17.93
N LYS A 73 10.04 -0.18 17.15
CA LYS A 73 11.38 -0.46 17.67
C LYS A 73 11.81 0.59 18.68
N ARG A 74 12.32 0.12 19.83
CA ARG A 74 12.65 0.97 20.99
C ARG A 74 13.71 2.00 20.63
N GLU A 75 14.73 1.57 19.91
CA GLU A 75 15.86 2.37 19.44
C GLU A 75 15.44 3.50 18.48
N LEU A 76 14.26 3.41 17.87
CA LEU A 76 13.76 4.42 16.92
C LEU A 76 12.74 5.39 17.55
N GLN A 77 12.28 5.13 18.78
CA GLN A 77 11.23 5.93 19.42
C GLN A 77 11.61 7.40 19.57
N GLN A 78 12.89 7.68 19.88
CA GLN A 78 13.39 9.05 19.97
C GLN A 78 13.19 9.80 18.66
N MET A 79 13.49 9.16 17.54
CA MET A 79 13.30 9.78 16.23
C MET A 79 11.82 9.92 15.88
N GLU A 80 10.96 8.96 16.23
CA GLU A 80 9.51 9.10 16.07
C GLU A 80 8.95 10.31 16.82
N GLU A 81 9.49 10.63 18.00
CA GLU A 81 9.15 11.86 18.72
C GLU A 81 9.63 13.12 17.97
N ILE A 82 10.86 13.11 17.48
CA ILE A 82 11.41 14.22 16.68
C ILE A 82 10.53 14.48 15.46
N LYS A 83 10.05 13.44 14.74
CA LYS A 83 9.16 13.62 13.58
C LYS A 83 7.88 14.37 13.96
N ARG A 84 7.27 14.01 15.09
CA ARG A 84 6.05 14.67 15.59
C ARG A 84 6.32 16.13 15.95
N ARG A 85 7.44 16.42 16.61
CA ARG A 85 7.85 17.80 16.93
C ARG A 85 8.10 18.63 15.65
N CYS A 86 8.78 18.05 14.66
CA CYS A 86 8.96 18.67 13.36
C CYS A 86 7.62 18.96 12.69
N MET A 87 6.68 18.01 12.69
CA MET A 87 5.33 18.22 12.14
C MET A 87 4.62 19.39 12.85
N LEU A 88 4.63 19.43 14.17
CA LEU A 88 4.04 20.55 14.93
C LEU A 88 4.69 21.90 14.57
N CYS A 89 6.02 21.94 14.45
CA CYS A 89 6.74 23.14 14.02
C CYS A 89 6.43 23.55 12.58
N LEU A 90 6.18 22.60 11.67
CA LEU A 90 5.78 22.90 10.30
C LEU A 90 4.37 23.48 10.26
N LEU A 91 3.43 22.84 10.96
CA LEU A 91 2.04 23.29 11.03
C LEU A 91 1.92 24.70 11.65
N SER A 92 2.71 25.01 12.68
CA SER A 92 2.69 26.33 13.32
C SER A 92 3.20 27.47 12.44
N ARG A 93 3.95 27.15 11.39
CA ARG A 93 4.48 28.12 10.41
C ARG A 93 3.55 28.35 9.23
N THR A 94 2.48 27.57 9.10
CA THR A 94 1.51 27.75 8.02
C THR A 94 0.66 29.00 8.28
N LYS A 95 0.30 29.73 7.22
CA LYS A 95 -0.53 30.95 7.32
C LYS A 95 -2.02 30.66 7.53
N GLY A 96 -2.40 29.40 7.72
CA GLY A 96 -3.78 28.93 7.87
C GLY A 96 -3.97 28.12 9.14
N ASP A 97 -5.14 27.50 9.28
CA ASP A 97 -5.41 26.58 10.38
C ASP A 97 -4.61 25.29 10.17
N GLY A 98 -3.50 25.15 10.91
CA GLY A 98 -2.64 23.98 10.89
C GLY A 98 -3.40 22.68 11.21
N THR A 99 -4.47 22.75 12.00
CA THR A 99 -5.33 21.59 12.30
C THR A 99 -6.05 21.13 11.05
N LYS A 100 -6.65 22.06 10.30
CA LYS A 100 -7.34 21.76 9.04
C LYS A 100 -6.39 21.22 7.97
N ILE A 101 -5.16 21.73 7.91
CA ILE A 101 -4.12 21.21 7.01
C ILE A 101 -3.79 19.77 7.38
N LEU A 102 -3.56 19.50 8.66
CA LEU A 102 -3.27 18.15 9.16
C LEU A 102 -4.42 17.17 8.86
N GLU A 103 -5.67 17.56 9.09
CA GLU A 103 -6.85 16.76 8.76
C GLU A 103 -6.95 16.45 7.27
N THR A 104 -6.63 17.43 6.41
CA THR A 104 -6.59 17.25 4.96
C THR A 104 -5.50 16.25 4.60
N CYS A 105 -4.27 16.43 5.11
CA CYS A 105 -3.17 15.49 4.88
C CYS A 105 -3.51 14.07 5.35
N MET A 106 -4.14 13.91 6.52
CA MET A 106 -4.55 12.59 7.02
C MET A 106 -5.59 11.93 6.12
N ARG A 107 -6.53 12.70 5.56
CA ARG A 107 -7.53 12.21 4.61
C ARG A 107 -6.89 11.75 3.32
N GLU A 108 -6.03 12.56 2.71
CA GLU A 108 -5.30 12.20 1.49
C GLU A 108 -4.47 10.92 1.69
N MET A 109 -3.79 10.80 2.83
CA MET A 109 -3.01 9.60 3.16
C MET A 109 -3.86 8.35 3.35
N LEU A 110 -5.10 8.49 3.81
CA LEU A 110 -6.04 7.37 3.92
C LEU A 110 -6.50 6.88 2.54
N GLU A 111 -6.76 7.78 1.61
CA GLU A 111 -7.15 7.42 0.23
C GLU A 111 -5.98 6.73 -0.51
N LEU A 112 -4.75 7.05 -0.16
CA LEU A 112 -3.54 6.43 -0.73
C LEU A 112 -3.16 5.07 -0.13
N ASP A 113 -3.90 4.53 0.85
CA ASP A 113 -3.53 3.29 1.57
C ASP A 113 -3.27 2.12 0.61
N ALA A 114 -4.16 1.90 -0.36
CA ALA A 114 -4.02 0.81 -1.33
C ALA A 114 -2.78 0.98 -2.22
N THR A 115 -2.55 2.20 -2.72
CA THR A 115 -1.39 2.55 -3.53
C THR A 115 -0.10 2.33 -2.75
N VAL A 116 -0.02 2.87 -1.53
CA VAL A 116 1.12 2.73 -0.64
C VAL A 116 1.44 1.26 -0.37
N ARG A 117 0.43 0.44 -0.07
CA ARG A 117 0.60 -1.00 0.15
C ARG A 117 1.12 -1.71 -1.10
N ALA A 118 0.63 -1.34 -2.28
CA ALA A 118 1.10 -1.91 -3.54
C ALA A 118 2.57 -1.54 -3.83
N CYS A 119 3.04 -0.39 -3.35
CA CYS A 119 4.44 0.00 -3.51
C CYS A 119 5.39 -0.87 -2.64
N TYR A 120 4.94 -1.51 -1.55
CA TYR A 120 5.76 -2.47 -0.78
C TYR A 120 5.58 -3.91 -1.28
N GLY A 121 6.67 -4.68 -1.29
CA GLY A 121 6.60 -6.12 -1.60
C GLY A 121 6.15 -7.03 -0.46
N GLU A 122 6.06 -6.52 0.76
CA GLU A 122 5.63 -7.27 1.94
C GLU A 122 4.30 -6.73 2.49
N GLU A 123 3.54 -7.60 3.15
CA GLU A 123 2.31 -7.22 3.82
C GLU A 123 2.58 -6.24 4.99
N ILE A 124 1.95 -5.07 4.92
CA ILE A 124 1.99 -4.09 6.00
C ILE A 124 0.92 -4.43 7.05
N LYS A 125 1.36 -4.90 8.23
CA LYS A 125 0.48 -5.32 9.34
C LYS A 125 -0.24 -4.18 10.08
N LEU A 126 -0.08 -2.93 9.64
CA LEU A 126 -0.76 -1.77 10.23
C LEU A 126 -2.16 -1.63 9.63
N ASN A 127 -3.13 -1.22 10.43
CA ASN A 127 -4.41 -0.76 9.88
C ASN A 127 -4.20 0.56 9.11
N LYS A 128 -5.19 0.93 8.27
CA LYS A 128 -5.11 2.12 7.41
C LYS A 128 -4.85 3.43 8.17
N TYR A 129 -5.38 3.58 9.39
CA TYR A 129 -5.22 4.79 10.19
C TYR A 129 -3.80 4.91 10.75
N ASP A 130 -3.28 3.80 11.28
CA ASP A 130 -1.91 3.70 11.77
C ASP A 130 -0.87 3.91 10.67
N LEU A 131 -1.18 3.45 9.45
CA LEU A 131 -0.34 3.65 8.28
C LEU A 131 -0.39 5.12 7.84
N ALA A 132 -1.57 5.70 7.69
CA ALA A 132 -1.75 7.10 7.30
C ALA A 132 -1.06 8.06 8.28
N GLN A 133 -1.19 7.81 9.59
CA GLN A 133 -0.49 8.60 10.60
C GLN A 133 1.03 8.51 10.43
N LEU A 134 1.57 7.30 10.24
CA LEU A 134 3.01 7.11 10.08
C LEU A 134 3.55 7.81 8.83
N TRP A 135 2.83 7.71 7.72
CA TRP A 135 3.20 8.35 6.45
C TRP A 135 3.16 9.86 6.56
N CYS A 136 2.11 10.41 7.18
CA CYS A 136 1.99 11.83 7.45
C CYS A 136 3.20 12.34 8.26
N MET A 137 3.60 11.64 9.32
CA MET A 137 4.77 12.02 10.13
C MET A 137 6.10 11.82 9.40
N THR A 138 6.19 10.87 8.47
CA THR A 138 7.41 10.60 7.69
C THR A 138 7.64 11.64 6.60
N ALA A 139 6.57 12.20 6.03
CA ALA A 139 6.64 13.20 4.96
C ALA A 139 7.43 14.47 5.32
N VAL A 140 7.69 14.74 6.60
CA VAL A 140 8.51 15.89 7.03
C VAL A 140 10.01 15.71 6.74
N PHE A 141 10.43 14.50 6.34
CA PHE A 141 11.83 14.15 6.00
C PHE A 141 12.00 13.72 4.54
N SER A 142 10.97 13.86 3.70
CA SER A 142 10.98 13.53 2.27
C SER A 142 10.89 14.81 1.45
#